data_AF-A0A936RR53-F1
#
_entry.id   AF-A0A936RR53-F1
#
_cell.length_a   1.000
_cell.length_b   1.000
_cell.length_c   1.000
_cell.angle_alpha   90.00
_cell.angle_beta   90.00
_cell.angle_gamma   90.00
#
_symmetry.space_group_name_H-M   'P 1'
#
loop_
_entity.id
_entity.type
_entity.pdbx_description
1 polymer ?
#
loop_
_entity_poly.entity_id
_entity_poly.type
_entity_poly.pdbx_seq_one_letter_code
_entity_poly.pdbx_strand_id
1 'polypeptide(L)'
;MMRTTGLHFTVLAAAMALSLPVLAAEVRSPPAASPKRQDTQQLMKDDVLKHIDDKIRILQEAKTCVRAAKDMKDMSDCHAQERRKSKALREQARANVLGQKAKRGDAPASAPASAPAPGAK
;
A
#
# COMPACT_ATOMS: atom_id res chain seq x y z
N MET A 1 9.79 4.76 -64.03
CA MET A 1 11.24 4.77 -63.69
C MET A 1 11.37 4.10 -62.31
N MET A 2 11.69 2.80 -62.26
CA MET A 2 12.99 2.22 -61.80
C MET A 2 13.30 2.55 -60.31
N ARG A 3 13.25 1.57 -59.39
CA ARG A 3 14.38 0.73 -58.88
C ARG A 3 15.49 1.59 -58.23
N THR A 4 16.11 1.37 -57.06
CA THR A 4 16.25 0.25 -56.10
C THR A 4 17.21 0.73 -54.98
N THR A 5 17.17 0.06 -53.81
CA THR A 5 18.30 -0.38 -52.94
C THR A 5 19.14 0.57 -52.07
N GLY A 6 19.43 0.05 -50.87
CA GLY A 6 20.54 0.35 -49.96
C GLY A 6 20.07 0.15 -48.52
N LEU A 7 19.94 -1.07 -47.96
CA LEU A 7 20.95 -2.11 -47.68
C LEU A 7 22.23 -1.60 -47.00
N HIS A 8 22.31 -1.90 -45.70
CA HIS A 8 23.49 -2.20 -44.87
C HIS A 8 24.48 -1.09 -44.49
N PHE A 9 24.45 -0.73 -43.20
CA PHE A 9 25.66 -0.64 -42.37
C PHE A 9 25.43 -1.40 -41.06
N THR A 10 25.71 -2.70 -41.08
CA THR A 10 26.14 -3.45 -39.90
C THR A 10 27.63 -3.20 -39.65
N VAL A 11 28.12 -3.58 -38.46
CA VAL A 11 29.55 -3.67 -38.01
C VAL A 11 29.97 -2.46 -37.14
N LEU A 12 30.47 -2.55 -35.90
CA LEU A 12 30.94 -3.66 -35.08
C LEU A 12 30.94 -3.29 -33.58
N ALA A 13 30.93 -4.34 -32.76
CA ALA A 13 31.18 -4.50 -31.34
C ALA A 13 32.23 -3.59 -30.66
N ALA A 14 32.09 -3.39 -29.34
CA ALA A 14 32.88 -4.13 -28.34
C ALA A 14 32.76 -3.55 -26.91
N ALA A 15 32.89 -4.46 -25.95
CA ALA A 15 33.40 -4.25 -24.59
C ALA A 15 32.53 -3.48 -23.59
N MET A 16 31.77 -4.24 -22.79
CA MET A 16 31.92 -4.18 -21.33
C MET A 16 31.68 -5.59 -20.76
N ALA A 17 32.74 -6.40 -20.78
CA ALA A 17 32.87 -7.52 -19.86
C ALA A 17 33.02 -6.92 -18.44
N LEU A 18 31.90 -6.58 -17.81
CA LEU A 18 31.86 -6.29 -16.39
C LEU A 18 31.96 -7.62 -15.66
N SER A 19 33.20 -7.96 -15.35
CA SER A 19 33.62 -8.90 -14.32
C SER A 19 32.93 -8.59 -13.00
N LEU A 20 31.73 -9.15 -12.80
CA LEU A 20 31.14 -9.28 -11.48
C LEU A 20 31.86 -10.41 -10.77
N PRO A 21 32.52 -10.18 -9.63
CA PRO A 21 32.97 -11.27 -8.79
C PRO A 21 31.72 -12.06 -8.41
N VAL A 22 31.69 -13.34 -8.78
CA VAL A 22 30.80 -14.33 -8.19
C VAL A 22 31.21 -14.42 -6.72
N LEU A 23 30.67 -13.52 -5.92
CA LEU A 23 30.55 -13.72 -4.49
C LEU A 23 29.60 -14.91 -4.34
N ALA A 24 30.20 -16.06 -4.11
CA ALA A 24 29.62 -17.16 -3.37
C ALA A 24 29.23 -16.65 -1.96
N ALA A 25 28.22 -15.78 -1.90
CA ALA A 25 27.45 -15.58 -0.70
C ALA A 25 26.35 -16.62 -0.78
N GLU A 26 26.50 -17.64 0.05
CA GLU A 26 25.53 -18.69 0.35
C GLU A 26 24.11 -18.24 0.00
N VAL A 27 23.54 -18.85 -1.04
CA VAL A 27 22.10 -18.83 -1.27
C VAL A 27 21.50 -19.64 -0.12
N ARG A 28 21.42 -19.01 1.04
CA ARG A 28 20.55 -19.41 2.12
C ARG A 28 19.16 -19.11 1.57
N SER A 29 18.62 -20.10 0.87
CA SER A 29 17.25 -20.08 0.36
C SER A 29 16.37 -19.44 1.44
N PRO A 30 15.60 -18.38 1.11
CA PRO A 30 14.66 -17.84 2.07
C PRO A 30 13.81 -19.02 2.55
N PRO A 31 13.63 -19.21 3.87
CA PRO A 31 12.91 -20.35 4.39
C PRO A 31 11.56 -20.40 3.68
N ALA A 32 11.26 -21.54 3.04
CA ALA A 32 10.02 -21.76 2.32
C ALA A 32 8.88 -21.18 3.14
N ALA A 33 8.26 -20.12 2.63
CA ALA A 33 7.25 -19.39 3.36
C ALA A 33 6.19 -20.39 3.80
N SER A 34 6.07 -20.61 5.11
CA SER A 34 5.11 -21.55 5.65
C SER A 34 3.70 -21.15 5.18
N PRO A 35 2.81 -22.11 4.87
CA PRO A 35 1.49 -21.82 4.28
C PRO A 35 0.70 -20.76 5.07
N LYS A 36 0.81 -20.77 6.42
CA LYS A 36 0.23 -19.73 7.29
C LYS A 36 0.69 -18.29 6.99
N ARG A 37 1.95 -18.10 6.58
CA ARG A 37 2.47 -16.77 6.19
C ARG A 37 1.90 -16.32 4.84
N GLN A 38 1.74 -17.23 3.89
CA GLN A 38 1.14 -16.92 2.59
C GLN A 38 -0.34 -16.54 2.74
N ASP A 39 -1.10 -17.28 3.55
CA ASP A 39 -2.51 -16.98 3.81
C ASP A 39 -2.69 -15.58 4.45
N THR A 40 -1.83 -15.24 5.42
CA THR A 40 -1.87 -13.93 6.07
C THR A 40 -1.52 -12.81 5.09
N GLN A 41 -0.53 -13.03 4.21
CA GLN A 41 -0.14 -12.06 3.19
C GLN A 41 -1.26 -11.81 2.18
N GLN A 42 -1.95 -12.87 1.75
CA GLN A 42 -3.05 -12.77 0.81
C GLN A 42 -4.24 -12.01 1.42
N LEU A 43 -4.59 -12.29 2.68
CA LEU A 43 -5.60 -11.52 3.42
C LEU A 43 -5.26 -10.02 3.53
N MET A 44 -4.01 -9.67 3.82
CA MET A 44 -3.58 -8.27 3.86
C MET A 44 -3.68 -7.61 2.49
N LYS A 45 -3.34 -8.34 1.41
CA LYS A 45 -3.48 -7.84 0.05
C LYS A 45 -4.94 -7.54 -0.28
N ASP A 46 -5.84 -8.45 0.07
CA ASP A 46 -7.27 -8.33 -0.21
C ASP A 46 -7.90 -7.17 0.59
N ASP A 47 -7.48 -6.97 1.85
CA ASP A 47 -7.89 -5.81 2.65
C ASP A 47 -7.43 -4.47 2.03
N VAL A 48 -6.20 -4.42 1.50
CA VAL A 48 -5.67 -3.22 0.83
C VAL A 48 -6.42 -2.95 -0.48
N LEU A 49 -6.65 -3.98 -1.29
CA LEU A 49 -7.40 -3.87 -2.53
C LEU A 49 -8.83 -3.38 -2.26
N LYS A 50 -9.51 -3.95 -1.27
CA LYS A 50 -10.83 -3.49 -0.84
C LYS A 50 -10.82 -2.01 -0.44
N HIS A 51 -9.82 -1.57 0.34
CA HIS A 51 -9.71 -0.17 0.73
C HIS A 51 -9.51 0.77 -0.49
N ILE A 52 -8.74 0.33 -1.49
CA ILE A 52 -8.55 1.07 -2.74
C ILE A 52 -9.87 1.16 -3.50
N ASP A 53 -10.60 0.06 -3.66
CA ASP A 53 -11.88 0.02 -4.36
C ASP A 53 -12.93 0.92 -3.68
N ASP A 54 -12.97 0.93 -2.34
CA ASP A 54 -13.85 1.82 -1.59
C ASP A 54 -13.50 3.30 -1.81
N LYS A 55 -12.21 3.66 -1.86
CA LYS A 55 -11.78 5.03 -2.20
C LYS A 55 -12.17 5.40 -3.63
N ILE A 56 -11.97 4.48 -4.59
CA ILE A 56 -12.35 4.70 -5.99
C ILE A 56 -13.85 4.98 -6.07
N ARG A 57 -14.69 4.18 -5.39
CA ARG A 57 -16.14 4.39 -5.35
C ARG A 57 -16.51 5.77 -4.81
N ILE A 58 -15.93 6.19 -3.67
CA ILE A 58 -16.18 7.52 -3.09
C ILE A 58 -15.82 8.64 -4.07
N LEU A 59 -14.67 8.52 -4.75
CA LEU A 59 -14.23 9.52 -5.73
C LEU A 59 -15.10 9.53 -6.99
N GLN A 60 -15.58 8.38 -7.45
CA GLN A 60 -16.52 8.29 -8.58
C GLN A 60 -17.88 8.90 -8.24
N GLU A 61 -18.37 8.69 -7.02
CA GLU A 61 -19.59 9.33 -6.50
C GLU A 61 -19.42 10.84 -6.41
N ALA A 62 -18.30 11.32 -5.85
CA ALA A 62 -17.99 12.74 -5.78
C ALA A 62 -17.89 13.38 -7.18
N LYS A 63 -17.24 12.70 -8.12
CA LYS A 63 -17.18 13.11 -9.54
C LYS A 63 -18.57 13.22 -10.15
N THR A 64 -19.45 12.27 -9.87
CA THR A 64 -20.83 12.29 -10.37
C THR A 64 -21.63 13.44 -9.74
N CYS A 65 -21.46 13.68 -8.43
CA CYS A 65 -22.07 14.80 -7.73
C CYS A 65 -21.67 16.14 -8.34
N VAL A 66 -20.35 16.36 -8.50
CA VAL A 66 -19.80 17.59 -9.10
C VAL A 66 -20.27 17.79 -10.54
N ARG A 67 -20.41 16.71 -11.33
CA ARG A 67 -20.97 16.80 -12.70
C ARG A 67 -22.44 17.22 -12.73
N ALA A 68 -23.20 16.90 -11.69
CA ALA A 68 -24.62 17.24 -11.58
C ALA A 68 -24.88 18.58 -10.87
N ALA A 69 -23.88 19.13 -10.18
CA ALA A 69 -23.97 20.37 -9.44
C ALA A 69 -24.27 21.55 -10.37
N LYS A 70 -25.25 22.38 -10.00
CA LYS A 70 -25.70 23.52 -10.81
C LYS A 70 -25.12 24.85 -10.34
N ASP A 71 -24.70 24.90 -9.08
CA ASP A 71 -24.17 26.11 -8.46
C ASP A 71 -23.10 25.80 -7.40
N MET A 72 -22.56 26.86 -6.80
CA MET A 72 -21.51 26.77 -5.79
C MET A 72 -21.97 26.11 -4.49
N LYS A 73 -23.26 26.18 -4.18
CA LYS A 73 -23.82 25.51 -3.01
C LYS A 73 -23.82 24.00 -3.24
N ASP A 74 -24.28 23.54 -4.40
CA ASP A 74 -24.23 22.12 -4.78
C ASP A 74 -22.79 21.60 -4.77
N MET A 75 -21.84 22.37 -5.30
CA MET A 75 -20.41 22.01 -5.26
C MET A 75 -19.88 21.86 -3.83
N SER A 76 -20.22 22.79 -2.94
CA SER A 76 -19.86 22.72 -1.52
C SER A 76 -20.45 21.48 -0.84
N ASP A 77 -21.72 21.17 -1.14
CA ASP A 77 -22.42 20.00 -0.61
C ASP A 77 -21.77 18.69 -1.12
N CYS A 78 -21.34 18.63 -2.38
CA CYS A 78 -20.55 17.52 -2.94
C CYS A 78 -19.21 17.34 -2.20
N HIS A 79 -18.48 18.43 -1.95
CA HIS A 79 -17.23 18.39 -1.19
C HIS A 79 -17.44 17.94 0.25
N ALA A 80 -18.51 18.39 0.90
CA ALA A 80 -18.85 17.97 2.26
C ALA A 80 -19.23 16.47 2.30
N GLN A 81 -19.93 15.98 1.28
CA GLN A 81 -20.27 14.56 1.14
C GLN A 81 -19.01 13.70 0.96
N GLU A 82 -18.11 14.08 0.06
CA GLU A 82 -16.84 13.39 -0.16
C GLU A 82 -16.04 13.31 1.16
N ARG A 83 -15.88 14.44 1.86
CA ARG A 83 -15.14 14.49 3.13
C ARG A 83 -15.73 13.58 4.19
N ARG A 84 -17.06 13.54 4.31
CA ARG A 84 -17.74 12.65 5.27
C ARG A 84 -17.48 11.18 4.96
N LYS A 85 -17.62 10.77 3.70
CA LYS A 85 -17.38 9.38 3.26
C LYS A 85 -15.91 8.98 3.41
N SER A 86 -14.99 9.84 3.00
CA SER A 86 -13.56 9.63 3.14
C SER A 86 -13.13 9.54 4.61
N LYS A 87 -13.72 10.36 5.50
CA LYS A 87 -13.48 10.27 6.95
C LYS A 87 -14.00 8.95 7.51
N ALA A 88 -15.23 8.56 7.20
CA ALA A 88 -15.81 7.29 7.65
C ALA A 88 -14.97 6.08 7.22
N LEU A 89 -14.46 6.07 5.98
CA LEU A 89 -13.59 5.01 5.50
C LEU A 89 -12.26 4.92 6.29
N ARG A 90 -11.67 6.06 6.65
CA ARG A 90 -10.45 6.10 7.49
C ARG A 90 -10.73 5.62 8.91
N GLU A 91 -11.87 6.00 9.49
CA GLU A 91 -12.28 5.56 10.82
C GLU A 91 -12.54 4.05 10.86
N GLN A 92 -13.20 3.51 9.83
CA GLN A 92 -13.39 2.07 9.66
C GLN A 92 -12.05 1.34 9.55
N ALA A 93 -11.11 1.85 8.75
CA ALA A 93 -9.78 1.25 8.65
C ALA A 93 -9.02 1.25 9.99
N ARG A 94 -9.11 2.34 10.77
CA ARG A 94 -8.53 2.40 12.12
C ARG A 94 -9.19 1.38 13.06
N ALA A 95 -10.52 1.31 13.05
CA ALA A 95 -11.26 0.34 13.86
C ALA A 95 -10.89 -1.11 13.51
N ASN A 96 -10.72 -1.42 12.22
CA ASN A 96 -10.30 -2.75 11.78
C ASN A 96 -8.90 -3.11 12.28
N VAL A 97 -7.94 -2.17 12.25
CA VAL A 97 -6.59 -2.39 12.79
C VAL A 97 -6.63 -2.61 14.30
N LEU A 98 -7.39 -1.80 15.05
CA LEU A 98 -7.53 -1.96 16.50
C LEU A 98 -8.21 -3.29 16.85
N GLY A 99 -9.26 -3.68 16.11
CA GLY A 99 -9.94 -4.96 16.27
C GLY A 99 -9.03 -6.16 15.95
N GLN A 100 -8.18 -6.05 14.93
CA GLN A 100 -7.18 -7.07 14.62
C GLN A 100 -6.10 -7.18 15.70
N LYS A 101 -5.64 -6.06 16.29
CA LYS A 101 -4.70 -6.07 17.43
C LYS A 101 -5.31 -6.74 18.66
N ALA A 102 -6.55 -6.40 19.01
CA ALA A 102 -7.26 -7.03 20.13
C ALA A 102 -7.42 -8.55 19.94
N LYS A 103 -7.74 -9.00 18.71
CA LYS A 103 -7.85 -10.43 18.37
C LYS A 103 -6.51 -11.18 18.40
N ARG A 104 -5.39 -10.49 18.18
CA ARG A 104 -4.04 -11.08 18.25
C ARG A 104 -3.51 -11.19 19.68
N GLY A 105 -4.26 -10.71 20.68
CA GLY A 105 -3.83 -10.77 22.08
C GLY A 105 -2.66 -9.83 22.40
N ASP A 106 -2.37 -8.86 21.51
CA ASP A 106 -1.40 -7.80 21.76
C ASP A 106 -2.00 -6.83 22.79
N ALA A 107 -1.98 -7.23 24.06
CA ALA A 107 -2.24 -6.34 25.18
C ALA A 107 -1.27 -5.14 25.09
N PRO A 108 -1.70 -3.91 25.45
CA PRO A 108 -0.78 -2.80 25.52
C PRO A 108 0.37 -3.21 26.45
N ALA A 109 1.60 -3.13 25.93
CA ALA A 109 2.80 -3.30 26.74
C ALA A 109 2.62 -2.47 28.01
N SER A 110 2.60 -3.19 29.13
CA SER A 110 2.65 -2.73 30.51
C SER A 110 3.06 -1.26 30.66
N ALA A 111 2.13 -0.47 31.19
CA ALA A 111 2.42 0.81 31.84
C ALA A 111 3.52 0.61 32.92
N PRO A 112 4.29 1.66 33.23
CA PRO A 112 5.66 1.55 33.73
C PRO A 112 5.72 0.91 35.11
N ALA A 113 6.73 0.07 35.31
CA ALA A 113 7.10 -0.43 36.62
C ALA A 113 7.26 0.75 37.59
N SER A 114 6.49 0.66 38.66
CA SER A 114 6.41 1.54 39.80
C SER A 114 7.78 2.10 40.20
N ALA A 115 7.93 3.43 40.15
CA ALA A 115 8.95 4.11 40.90
C ALA A 115 8.69 3.87 42.40
N PRO A 116 9.68 3.42 43.20
CA PRO A 116 9.49 3.30 44.64
C PRO A 116 9.37 4.70 45.25
N ALA A 117 8.34 4.88 46.09
CA ALA A 117 8.14 6.08 46.88
C ALA A 117 9.34 6.31 47.83
N PRO A 118 9.85 7.54 47.99
CA PRO A 118 10.85 7.83 49.00
C PRO A 118 10.15 8.09 50.34
N GLY A 119 10.44 7.27 51.36
CA GLY A 119 10.24 7.69 52.74
C GLY A 119 10.04 6.58 53.79
N ALA A 120 10.67 6.79 54.95
CA ALA A 120 10.54 6.11 56.25
C ALA A 120 11.44 4.86 56.44
N LYS A 121 12.40 4.78 57.37
CA LYS A 121 12.77 5.55 58.57
C LYS A 121 14.28 5.48 58.77
#